data_AF-A0A534HZA3-F1
#
_entry.id   AF-A0A534HZA3-F1
#
_cell.length_a   1.000
_cell.length_b   1.000
_cell.length_c   1.000
_cell.angle_alpha   90.00
_cell.angle_beta   90.00
_cell.angle_gamma   90.00
#
_symmetry.space_group_name_H-M   'P 1'
#
loop_
_entity.id
_entity.type
_entity.pdbx_description
1 polymer ?
#
loop_
_entity_poly.entity_id
_entity_poly.type
_entity_poly.pdbx_seq_one_letter_code
_entity_poly.pdbx_strand_id
1 'polypeptide(L)'
;VFSMPKGTPAEKVHASVRKFATEKFALQHRYAMALHTDQGHPHVHVVVKAVSEQGERLNIRKATLREWRQDFARYLRELGVEANATERAVRGEIRPQKATSIHRAMMRGASTLWRERAQSVARELASGGPRPEPGRERLVNTRRDVCRGWNAMAQLLDEQGHRELATVVRRFVERMPPPRTERQWIADQLEARVRAQQLDERQPTR
;
A
#
# COMPACT_ATOMS: atom_id res chain seq x y z
N VAL A 1 14.38 3.51 -5.68
CA VAL A 1 13.73 4.24 -6.79
C VAL A 1 12.64 5.12 -6.21
N PHE A 2 12.62 6.39 -6.61
CA PHE A 2 11.57 7.35 -6.30
C PHE A 2 10.81 7.62 -7.60
N SER A 3 9.48 7.59 -7.58
CA SER A 3 8.68 7.76 -8.79
C SER A 3 7.44 8.60 -8.53
N MET A 4 6.95 9.25 -9.58
CA MET A 4 5.69 9.99 -9.54
C MET A 4 4.83 9.66 -10.78
N PRO A 5 3.50 9.83 -10.70
CA PRO A 5 2.60 9.61 -11.83
C PRO A 5 2.95 10.45 -13.06
N LYS A 6 2.46 10.01 -14.22
CA LYS A 6 2.62 10.73 -15.50
C LYS A 6 2.05 12.13 -15.36
N GLY A 7 2.74 13.12 -15.94
CA GLY A 7 2.37 14.54 -15.85
C GLY A 7 3.02 15.30 -14.69
N THR A 8 3.67 14.60 -13.74
CA THR A 8 4.47 15.29 -12.71
C THR A 8 5.72 15.91 -13.34
N PRO A 9 6.07 17.18 -13.05
CA PRO A 9 7.28 17.79 -13.62
C PRO A 9 8.56 17.04 -13.19
N ALA A 10 9.27 16.47 -14.16
CA ALA A 10 10.44 15.62 -13.92
C ALA A 10 11.56 16.34 -13.15
N GLU A 11 11.79 17.62 -13.44
CA GLU A 11 12.77 18.44 -12.73
C GLU A 11 12.44 18.61 -11.25
N LYS A 12 11.16 18.74 -10.90
CA LYS A 12 10.74 18.83 -9.49
C LYS A 12 10.93 17.49 -8.77
N VAL A 13 10.65 16.37 -9.46
CA VAL A 13 10.95 15.03 -8.94
C VAL A 13 12.45 14.89 -8.69
N HIS A 14 13.29 15.24 -9.66
CA HIS A 14 14.73 15.18 -9.52
C HIS A 14 15.27 16.09 -8.40
N ALA A 15 14.80 17.33 -8.30
CA ALA A 15 15.18 18.26 -7.24
C ALA A 15 14.78 17.74 -5.85
N SER A 16 13.57 17.19 -5.69
CA SER A 16 13.13 16.59 -4.42
C SER A 16 13.97 15.38 -4.00
N VAL A 17 14.37 14.53 -4.95
CA VAL A 17 15.22 13.36 -4.68
C VAL A 17 16.66 13.78 -4.42
N ARG A 18 17.15 14.84 -5.07
CA ARG A 18 18.45 15.44 -4.78
C ARG A 18 18.49 15.94 -3.34
N LYS A 19 17.50 16.74 -2.92
CA LYS A 19 17.37 17.22 -1.55
C LYS A 19 17.32 16.07 -0.54
N PHE A 20 16.48 15.07 -0.81
CA PHE A 20 16.41 13.86 0.00
C PHE A 20 17.78 13.17 0.15
N ALA A 21 18.48 12.94 -0.96
CA ALA A 21 19.78 12.25 -0.94
C ALA A 21 20.85 13.09 -0.23
N THR A 22 20.82 14.41 -0.37
CA THR A 22 21.68 15.31 0.39
C THR A 22 21.43 15.18 1.90
N GLU A 23 20.17 15.30 2.35
CA GLU A 23 19.87 15.25 3.78
C GLU A 23 20.10 13.87 4.40
N LYS A 24 19.83 12.78 3.67
CA LYS A 24 19.94 11.41 4.22
C LYS A 24 21.33 10.79 4.08
N PHE A 25 22.11 11.20 3.08
CA PHE A 25 23.33 10.47 2.72
C PHE A 25 24.56 11.35 2.58
N ALA A 26 24.45 12.66 2.33
CA ALA A 26 25.65 13.49 2.17
C ALA A 26 26.53 13.42 3.43
N LEU A 27 27.84 13.48 3.22
CA LEU A 27 28.88 13.44 4.26
C LEU A 27 29.00 12.12 5.03
N GLN A 28 28.05 11.18 4.86
CA GLN A 28 28.04 9.87 5.52
C GLN A 28 28.22 8.74 4.51
N HIS A 29 27.47 8.76 3.41
CA HIS A 29 27.47 7.71 2.39
C HIS A 29 27.77 8.28 1.01
N ARG A 30 28.51 7.51 0.19
CA ARG A 30 28.60 7.77 -1.26
C ARG A 30 27.31 7.32 -1.93
N TYR A 31 26.78 8.14 -2.82
CA TYR A 31 25.60 7.81 -3.60
C TYR A 31 25.68 8.38 -5.02
N ALA A 32 24.94 7.78 -5.93
CA ALA A 32 24.72 8.27 -7.29
C ALA A 32 23.21 8.25 -7.58
N MET A 33 22.75 9.15 -8.45
CA MET A 33 21.35 9.18 -8.88
C MET A 33 21.21 9.44 -10.37
N ALA A 34 20.15 8.89 -10.97
CA ALA A 34 19.82 9.06 -12.38
C ALA A 34 18.32 9.32 -12.55
N LEU A 35 17.96 10.40 -13.23
CA LEU A 35 16.58 10.73 -13.61
C LEU A 35 16.23 10.04 -14.94
N HIS A 36 15.09 9.36 -14.95
CA HIS A 36 14.52 8.71 -16.13
C HIS A 36 13.14 9.32 -16.43
N THR A 37 12.91 9.66 -17.70
CA THR A 37 11.65 10.25 -18.21
C THR A 37 11.06 9.46 -19.38
N ASP A 38 11.73 8.38 -19.79
CA ASP A 38 11.47 7.56 -20.98
C ASP A 38 10.30 6.57 -20.82
N GLN A 39 9.95 6.18 -19.59
CA GLN A 39 8.97 5.11 -19.31
C GLN A 39 7.58 5.62 -18.89
N GLY A 40 7.20 6.82 -19.35
CA GLY A 40 5.87 7.41 -19.10
C GLY A 40 5.64 7.95 -17.68
N HIS A 41 6.47 7.58 -16.71
CA HIS A 41 6.48 8.11 -15.34
C HIS A 41 7.88 8.62 -14.97
N PRO A 42 8.03 9.89 -14.55
CA PRO A 42 9.31 10.39 -14.09
C PRO A 42 9.74 9.64 -12.83
N HIS A 43 10.95 9.11 -12.85
CA HIS A 43 11.50 8.39 -11.71
C HIS A 43 13.01 8.58 -11.59
N VAL A 44 13.50 8.53 -10.35
CA VAL A 44 14.91 8.68 -10.03
C VAL A 44 15.40 7.39 -9.38
N HIS A 45 16.41 6.78 -10.00
CA HIS A 45 17.20 5.72 -9.39
C HIS A 45 18.22 6.35 -8.46
N VAL A 46 18.36 5.82 -7.25
CA VAL A 46 19.38 6.23 -6.28
C VAL A 46 20.10 4.97 -5.84
N VAL A 47 21.41 4.95 -6.01
CA VAL A 47 22.29 3.88 -5.56
C VAL A 47 23.14 4.44 -4.44
N VAL A 48 23.18 3.76 -3.30
CA VAL A 48 23.89 4.20 -2.09
C VAL A 48 24.86 3.11 -1.66
N LYS A 49 26.11 3.49 -1.38
CA LYS A 49 27.09 2.59 -0.76
C LYS A 49 26.59 2.21 0.63
N ALA A 50 26.34 0.91 0.85
CA ALA A 50 25.70 0.42 2.07
C ALA A 50 26.52 0.67 3.35
N VAL A 51 27.84 0.75 3.25
CA VAL A 51 28.73 1.08 4.37
C VAL A 51 29.12 2.55 4.25
N SER A 52 28.96 3.32 5.33
CA SER A 52 29.32 4.73 5.40
C SER A 52 30.83 4.93 5.30
N GLU A 53 31.28 6.17 5.16
CA GLU A 53 32.69 6.50 5.23
C GLU A 53 33.27 6.30 6.65
N GLN A 54 32.41 6.17 7.66
CA GLN A 54 32.76 5.85 9.05
C GLN A 54 32.69 4.35 9.38
N GLY A 55 32.36 3.48 8.41
CA GLY A 55 32.30 2.02 8.60
C GLY A 55 30.96 1.50 9.11
N GLU A 56 29.95 2.35 9.28
CA GLU A 56 28.62 1.95 9.73
C GLU A 56 27.75 1.46 8.56
N ARG A 57 27.07 0.34 8.74
CA ARG A 57 26.18 -0.20 7.70
C ARG A 57 24.78 0.40 7.79
N LEU A 58 24.31 0.94 6.68
CA LEU A 58 22.95 1.43 6.50
C LEU A 58 21.95 0.28 6.69
N ASN A 59 21.12 0.38 7.72
CA ASN A 59 20.08 -0.61 8.04
C ASN A 59 18.69 -0.06 7.73
N ILE A 60 18.18 -0.35 6.55
CA ILE A 60 16.87 0.14 6.09
C ILE A 60 15.76 -0.78 6.60
N ARG A 61 15.06 -0.33 7.66
CA ARG A 61 13.88 -1.02 8.20
C ARG A 61 12.58 -0.41 7.69
N LYS A 62 11.44 -1.07 7.98
CA LYS A 62 10.10 -0.60 7.54
C LYS A 62 9.78 0.82 8.02
N ALA A 63 10.19 1.17 9.25
CA ALA A 63 10.00 2.50 9.80
C ALA A 63 10.80 3.57 9.01
N THR A 64 12.07 3.29 8.71
CA THR A 64 12.92 4.14 7.87
C THR A 64 12.31 4.36 6.49
N LEU A 65 11.81 3.31 5.84
CA LEU A 65 11.12 3.44 4.55
C LEU A 65 9.84 4.28 4.64
N ARG A 66 9.16 4.29 5.79
CA ARG A 66 7.96 5.13 6.01
C ARG A 66 8.35 6.60 6.12
N GLU A 67 9.36 6.90 6.92
CA GLU A 67 9.93 8.24 7.06
C GLU A 67 10.39 8.76 5.70
N TRP A 68 11.15 7.97 4.95
CA TRP A 68 11.65 8.39 3.64
C TRP A 68 10.54 8.68 2.63
N ARG A 69 9.43 7.93 2.67
CA ARG A 69 8.25 8.26 1.85
C ARG A 69 7.62 9.60 2.27
N GLN A 70 7.54 9.86 3.56
CA GLN A 70 7.00 11.12 4.10
C GLN A 70 7.89 12.32 3.73
N ASP A 71 9.21 12.17 3.86
CA ASP A 71 10.20 13.18 3.47
C ASP A 71 10.12 13.48 1.98
N PHE A 72 10.09 12.44 1.13
CA PHE A 72 9.94 12.62 -0.31
C PHE A 72 8.66 13.40 -0.66
N ALA A 73 7.53 13.03 -0.06
CA ALA A 73 6.27 13.75 -0.27
C ALA A 73 6.34 15.19 0.27
N ARG A 74 7.03 15.44 1.39
CA ARG A 74 7.27 16.79 1.92
C ARG A 74 8.08 17.64 0.94
N TYR A 75 9.22 17.14 0.46
CA TYR A 75 10.06 17.90 -0.49
C TYR A 75 9.36 18.14 -1.82
N LEU A 76 8.51 17.22 -2.28
CA LEU A 76 7.66 17.46 -3.44
C LEU A 76 6.67 18.61 -3.20
N ARG A 77 6.01 18.65 -2.04
CA ARG A 77 5.09 19.74 -1.69
C ARG A 77 5.78 21.09 -1.57
N GLU A 78 7.01 21.14 -1.03
CA GLU A 78 7.84 22.36 -1.01
C GLU A 78 8.12 22.91 -2.41
N LEU A 79 8.14 22.04 -3.43
CA LEU A 79 8.29 22.42 -4.84
C LEU A 79 6.95 22.65 -5.53
N GLY A 80 5.84 22.68 -4.80
CA GLY A 80 4.49 22.86 -5.33
C GLY A 80 3.98 21.64 -6.12
N VAL A 81 4.46 20.43 -5.80
CA VAL A 81 3.89 19.17 -6.32
C VAL A 81 3.03 18.54 -5.24
N GLU A 82 1.74 18.38 -5.53
CA GLU A 82 0.83 17.67 -4.63
C GLU A 82 1.25 16.20 -4.50
N ALA A 83 1.68 15.83 -3.31
CA ALA A 83 2.15 14.48 -3.01
C ALA A 83 1.78 14.07 -1.59
N ASN A 84 1.29 12.84 -1.45
CA ASN A 84 0.88 12.25 -0.18
C ASN A 84 1.59 10.92 0.05
N ALA A 85 2.10 10.73 1.26
CA ALA A 85 2.73 9.49 1.72
C ALA A 85 1.83 8.77 2.73
N THR A 86 0.59 8.49 2.34
CA THR A 86 -0.36 7.81 3.22
C THR A 86 -0.04 6.32 3.30
N GLU A 87 -0.25 5.73 4.47
CA GLU A 87 -0.16 4.29 4.59
C GLU A 87 -1.36 3.61 3.96
N ARG A 88 -1.12 2.39 3.48
CA ARG A 88 -2.15 1.56 2.88
C ARG A 88 -3.33 1.31 3.83
N ALA A 89 -3.04 1.01 5.09
CA ALA A 89 -4.07 0.79 6.11
C ALA A 89 -4.93 2.06 6.30
N VAL A 90 -4.30 3.24 6.30
CA VAL A 90 -4.98 4.54 6.42
C VAL A 90 -5.91 4.80 5.22
N ARG A 91 -5.56 4.31 4.03
CA ARG A 91 -6.41 4.38 2.83
C ARG A 91 -7.55 3.34 2.79
N GLY A 92 -7.66 2.45 3.77
CA GLY A 92 -8.65 1.37 3.76
C GLY A 92 -8.35 0.24 2.75
N GLU A 93 -7.13 0.18 2.22
CA GLU A 93 -6.74 -0.83 1.23
C GLU A 93 -6.39 -2.18 1.90
N ILE A 94 -7.31 -3.15 1.82
CA ILE A 94 -7.18 -4.46 2.49
C ILE A 94 -6.53 -5.58 1.66
N ARG A 95 -6.27 -5.37 0.36
CA ARG A 95 -5.75 -6.44 -0.52
C ARG A 95 -4.35 -6.91 -0.09
N PRO A 96 -4.10 -8.20 0.16
CA PRO A 96 -2.75 -8.66 0.47
C PRO A 96 -1.80 -8.37 -0.70
N GLN A 97 -0.67 -7.69 -0.42
CA GLN A 97 0.38 -7.48 -1.41
C GLN A 97 1.28 -8.71 -1.45
N LYS A 98 1.58 -9.19 -2.66
CA LYS A 98 2.38 -10.38 -2.91
C LYS A 98 3.74 -10.00 -3.46
N ALA A 99 4.76 -10.80 -3.13
CA ALA A 99 6.02 -10.72 -3.82
C ALA A 99 5.80 -10.82 -5.33
N THR A 100 6.50 -10.01 -6.11
CA THR A 100 6.32 -9.92 -7.57
C THR A 100 6.39 -11.28 -8.25
N SER A 101 7.26 -12.17 -7.78
CA SER A 101 7.37 -13.56 -8.27
C SER A 101 6.07 -14.35 -8.07
N ILE A 102 5.50 -14.31 -6.87
CA ILE A 102 4.22 -14.96 -6.53
C ILE A 102 3.08 -14.35 -7.34
N HIS A 103 3.02 -13.01 -7.43
CA HIS A 103 2.00 -12.33 -8.21
C HIS A 103 2.06 -12.73 -9.69
N ARG A 104 3.24 -12.70 -10.31
CA ARG A 104 3.44 -13.12 -11.71
C ARG A 104 3.13 -14.60 -11.93
N ALA A 105 3.52 -15.48 -11.00
CA ALA A 105 3.16 -16.90 -11.06
C ALA A 105 1.65 -17.12 -10.93
N MET A 106 0.97 -16.34 -10.09
CA MET A 106 -0.48 -16.36 -9.94
C MET A 106 -1.19 -15.90 -11.21
N MET A 107 -0.73 -14.80 -11.84
CA MET A 107 -1.28 -14.30 -13.11
C MET A 107 -1.18 -15.31 -14.26
N ARG A 108 -0.19 -16.20 -14.22
CA ARG A 108 -0.03 -17.30 -15.19
C ARG A 108 -0.70 -18.61 -14.77
N GLY A 109 -1.46 -18.64 -13.67
CA GLY A 109 -2.06 -19.87 -13.12
C GLY A 109 -1.07 -20.90 -12.56
N ALA A 110 0.23 -20.58 -12.56
CA ALA A 110 1.30 -21.53 -12.28
C ALA A 110 1.67 -21.62 -10.79
N SER A 111 1.17 -20.73 -9.92
CA SER A 111 1.53 -20.73 -8.50
C SER A 111 0.97 -21.95 -7.76
N THR A 112 1.84 -22.93 -7.47
CA THR A 112 1.54 -24.11 -6.63
C THR A 112 1.12 -23.69 -5.23
N LEU A 113 1.89 -22.80 -4.59
CA LEU A 113 1.56 -22.25 -3.27
C LEU A 113 0.15 -21.65 -3.22
N TRP A 114 -0.25 -20.93 -4.26
CA TRP A 114 -1.58 -20.33 -4.32
C TRP A 114 -2.68 -21.39 -4.50
N ARG A 115 -2.45 -22.36 -5.39
CA ARG A 115 -3.39 -23.49 -5.59
C ARG A 115 -3.58 -24.29 -4.31
N GLU A 116 -2.50 -24.65 -3.62
CA GLU A 116 -2.54 -25.37 -2.35
C GLU A 116 -3.29 -24.57 -1.26
N ARG A 117 -3.04 -23.26 -1.17
CA ARG A 117 -3.77 -22.39 -0.23
C ARG A 117 -5.26 -22.30 -0.57
N ALA A 118 -5.61 -22.11 -1.84
CA ALA A 118 -7.00 -22.07 -2.28
C ALA A 118 -7.72 -23.40 -1.98
N GLN A 119 -7.07 -24.54 -2.25
CA GLN A 119 -7.62 -25.86 -1.91
C GLN A 119 -7.75 -26.08 -0.40
N SER A 120 -6.80 -25.59 0.40
CA SER A 120 -6.90 -25.63 1.86
C SER A 120 -8.08 -24.80 2.37
N VAL A 121 -8.27 -23.59 1.85
CA VAL A 121 -9.41 -22.73 2.22
C VAL A 121 -10.73 -23.35 1.75
N ALA A 122 -10.78 -23.93 0.54
CA ALA A 122 -11.97 -24.62 0.03
C ALA A 122 -12.39 -25.79 0.95
N ARG A 123 -11.42 -26.60 1.42
CA ARG A 123 -11.68 -27.67 2.39
C ARG A 123 -12.21 -27.13 3.72
N GLU A 124 -11.64 -26.03 4.20
CA GLU A 124 -12.11 -25.39 5.44
C GLU A 124 -13.53 -24.83 5.32
N LEU A 125 -13.87 -24.22 4.17
CA LEU A 125 -15.22 -23.77 3.89
C LEU A 125 -16.23 -24.92 3.92
N ALA A 126 -15.86 -26.07 3.34
CA ALA A 126 -16.69 -27.28 3.42
C ALA A 126 -16.87 -27.81 4.86
N SER A 127 -15.92 -27.53 5.75
CA SER A 127 -15.94 -28.00 7.16
C SER A 127 -16.42 -26.95 8.17
N GLY A 128 -17.08 -25.87 7.74
CA GLY A 128 -17.65 -24.86 8.65
C GLY A 128 -16.90 -23.52 8.73
N GLY A 129 -15.97 -23.24 7.81
CA GLY A 129 -15.36 -21.93 7.62
C GLY A 129 -13.85 -21.87 7.85
N PRO A 130 -13.20 -20.76 7.45
CA PRO A 130 -11.75 -20.61 7.55
C PRO A 130 -11.29 -20.52 9.00
N ARG A 131 -10.15 -21.16 9.30
CA ARG A 131 -9.57 -21.14 10.66
C ARG A 131 -9.11 -19.74 11.08
N PRO A 132 -9.17 -19.39 12.38
CA PRO A 132 -8.61 -18.14 12.89
C PRO A 132 -7.11 -18.03 12.62
N GLU A 133 -6.66 -16.88 12.09
CA GLU A 133 -5.24 -16.64 11.82
C GLU A 133 -4.61 -15.71 12.89
N PRO A 134 -3.37 -15.99 13.36
CA PRO A 134 -2.68 -15.15 14.35
C PRO A 134 -2.50 -13.68 13.94
N GLY A 135 -2.53 -13.39 12.64
CA GLY A 135 -2.43 -12.01 12.13
C GLY A 135 -3.73 -11.20 12.23
N ARG A 136 -4.87 -11.84 12.52
CA ARG A 136 -6.19 -11.20 12.52
C ARG A 136 -6.31 -10.12 13.58
N GLU A 137 -5.86 -10.40 14.80
CA GLU A 137 -5.93 -9.45 15.90
C GLU A 137 -5.14 -8.17 15.58
N ARG A 138 -3.92 -8.32 15.05
CA ARG A 138 -3.11 -7.18 14.61
C ARG A 138 -3.80 -6.36 13.52
N LEU A 139 -4.48 -7.01 12.56
CA LEU A 139 -5.25 -6.30 11.52
C LEU A 139 -6.44 -5.55 12.10
N VAL A 140 -7.16 -6.14 13.04
CA VAL A 140 -8.30 -5.51 13.73
C VAL A 140 -7.83 -4.31 14.56
N ASN A 141 -6.75 -4.45 15.33
CA ASN A 141 -6.20 -3.36 16.13
C ASN A 141 -5.70 -2.22 15.24
N THR A 142 -4.96 -2.54 14.17
CA THR A 142 -4.54 -1.54 13.17
C THR A 142 -5.74 -0.81 12.57
N ARG A 143 -6.83 -1.53 12.26
CA ARG A 143 -8.05 -0.91 11.75
C ARG A 143 -8.71 0.00 12.78
N ARG A 144 -8.77 -0.42 14.04
CA ARG A 144 -9.32 0.41 15.13
C ARG A 144 -8.55 1.71 15.26
N ASP A 145 -7.21 1.64 15.23
CA ASP A 145 -6.35 2.82 15.31
C ASP A 145 -6.56 3.77 14.11
N VAL A 146 -6.68 3.23 12.90
CA VAL A 146 -6.96 4.01 11.68
C VAL A 146 -8.32 4.71 11.79
N CYS A 147 -9.38 4.00 12.18
CA CYS A 147 -10.70 4.60 12.34
C CYS A 147 -10.69 5.70 13.42
N ARG A 148 -10.02 5.46 14.56
CA ARG A 148 -9.87 6.46 15.62
C ARG A 148 -9.18 7.72 15.09
N GLY A 149 -8.08 7.56 14.35
CA GLY A 149 -7.34 8.68 13.76
C GLY A 149 -8.21 9.50 12.80
N TRP A 150 -8.93 8.86 11.89
CA TRP A 150 -9.84 9.57 10.97
C TRP A 150 -11.00 10.28 11.68
N ASN A 151 -11.59 9.65 12.70
CA ASN A 151 -12.66 10.28 13.46
C ASN A 151 -12.16 11.49 14.26
N ALA A 152 -10.96 11.43 14.82
CA ALA A 152 -10.32 12.58 15.46
C ALA A 152 -10.07 13.72 14.45
N MET A 153 -9.61 13.39 13.24
CA MET A 153 -9.48 14.38 12.17
C MET A 153 -10.82 15.00 11.75
N ALA A 154 -11.88 14.21 11.65
CA ALA A 154 -13.22 14.72 11.36
C ALA A 154 -13.72 15.67 12.45
N GLN A 155 -13.44 15.36 13.72
CA GLN A 155 -13.77 16.24 14.83
C GLN A 155 -13.00 17.57 14.76
N LEU A 156 -11.68 17.54 14.51
CA LEU A 156 -10.89 18.76 14.33
C LEU A 156 -11.39 19.63 13.18
N LEU A 157 -11.84 19.00 12.08
CA LEU A 157 -12.44 19.71 10.96
C LEU A 157 -13.75 20.39 11.33
N ASP A 158 -14.60 19.73 12.11
CA ASP A 158 -15.84 20.34 12.62
C ASP A 158 -15.55 21.53 13.54
N GLU A 159 -14.58 21.39 14.45
CA GLU A 159 -14.13 22.46 15.36
C GLU A 159 -13.57 23.66 14.59
N GLN A 160 -12.95 23.44 13.43
CA GLN A 160 -12.45 24.49 12.53
C GLN A 160 -13.53 25.04 11.58
N GLY A 161 -14.78 24.57 11.68
CA GLY A 161 -15.89 25.00 10.82
C GLY A 161 -15.95 24.32 9.45
N HIS A 162 -15.06 23.38 9.15
CA HIS A 162 -15.01 22.61 7.89
C HIS A 162 -15.98 21.41 7.88
N ARG A 163 -17.27 21.67 8.16
CA ARG A 163 -18.31 20.64 8.36
C ARG A 163 -18.53 19.70 7.16
N GLU A 164 -18.44 20.24 5.95
CA GLU A 164 -18.59 19.43 4.74
C GLU A 164 -17.44 18.41 4.60
N LEU A 165 -16.21 18.86 4.87
CA LEU A 165 -15.04 17.99 4.80
C LEU A 165 -15.06 16.93 5.92
N ALA A 166 -15.48 17.30 7.13
CA ALA A 166 -15.70 16.36 8.22
C ALA A 166 -16.72 15.27 7.83
N THR A 167 -17.81 15.64 7.16
CA THR A 167 -18.83 14.71 6.64
C THR A 167 -18.23 13.73 5.62
N VAL A 168 -17.40 14.24 4.70
CA VAL A 168 -16.69 13.39 3.72
C VAL A 168 -15.75 12.40 4.41
N VAL A 169 -15.01 12.83 5.44
CA VAL A 169 -14.12 11.96 6.21
C VAL A 169 -14.91 10.86 6.94
N ARG A 170 -16.02 11.19 7.60
CA ARG A 170 -16.88 10.20 8.28
C ARG A 170 -17.41 9.16 7.30
N ARG A 171 -17.94 9.61 6.16
CA ARG A 171 -18.41 8.73 5.08
C ARG A 171 -17.31 7.83 4.53
N PHE A 172 -16.07 8.33 4.44
CA PHE A 172 -14.93 7.52 4.05
C PHE A 172 -14.66 6.39 5.05
N VAL A 173 -14.67 6.68 6.36
CA VAL A 173 -14.50 5.68 7.42
C VAL A 173 -15.59 4.61 7.37
N GLU A 174 -16.86 5.02 7.18
CA GLU A 174 -18.01 4.11 7.06
C GLU A 174 -17.88 3.14 5.88
N ARG A 175 -17.39 3.64 4.74
CA ARG A 175 -17.26 2.84 3.50
C ARG A 175 -16.02 1.96 3.46
N MET A 176 -15.09 2.13 4.39
CA MET A 176 -13.87 1.32 4.38
C MET A 176 -14.21 -0.16 4.62
N PRO A 177 -13.70 -1.10 3.80
CA PRO A 177 -14.03 -2.51 3.94
C PRO A 177 -13.49 -3.09 5.27
N PRO A 178 -14.12 -4.14 5.82
CA PRO A 178 -13.67 -4.77 7.05
C PRO A 178 -12.26 -5.38 6.86
N PRO A 179 -11.44 -5.45 7.92
CA PRO A 179 -10.14 -6.11 7.83
C PRO A 179 -10.34 -7.59 7.50
N ARG A 180 -9.64 -8.07 6.48
CA ARG A 180 -9.64 -9.45 6.03
C ARG A 180 -8.23 -10.00 6.08
N THR A 181 -8.09 -11.22 6.58
CA THR A 181 -6.86 -11.98 6.40
C THR A 181 -6.78 -12.51 4.97
N GLU A 182 -5.62 -13.07 4.60
CA GLU A 182 -5.46 -13.70 3.29
C GLU A 182 -6.44 -14.87 3.09
N ARG A 183 -6.60 -15.74 4.08
CA ARG A 183 -7.51 -16.89 3.94
C ARG A 183 -8.96 -16.43 3.81
N GLN A 184 -9.36 -15.42 4.58
CA GLN A 184 -10.70 -14.83 4.46
C GLN A 184 -10.90 -14.16 3.09
N TRP A 185 -9.88 -13.50 2.55
CA TRP A 185 -9.95 -12.94 1.21
C TRP A 185 -10.08 -14.03 0.12
N ILE A 186 -9.36 -15.15 0.27
CA ILE A 186 -9.50 -16.31 -0.63
C ILE A 186 -10.92 -16.90 -0.52
N ALA A 187 -11.43 -17.03 0.69
CA ALA A 187 -12.78 -17.55 0.93
C ALA A 187 -13.84 -16.67 0.26
N ASP A 188 -13.79 -15.36 0.49
CA ASP A 188 -14.69 -14.38 -0.13
C ASP A 188 -14.66 -14.48 -1.68
N GLN A 189 -13.48 -14.69 -2.27
CA GLN A 189 -13.32 -14.88 -3.72
C GLN A 189 -13.90 -16.20 -4.23
N LEU A 190 -13.70 -17.31 -3.50
CA LEU A 190 -14.25 -18.61 -3.87
C LEU A 190 -15.78 -18.61 -3.80
N GLU A 191 -16.35 -18.08 -2.73
CA GLU A 191 -17.80 -17.94 -2.57
C GLU A 191 -18.42 -17.03 -3.63
N ALA A 192 -17.74 -15.94 -4.01
CA ALA A 192 -18.21 -15.06 -5.07
C ALA A 192 -18.24 -15.78 -6.43
N ARG A 193 -17.25 -16.63 -6.73
CA ARG A 193 -17.23 -17.43 -7.97
C ARG A 193 -18.34 -18.47 -8.01
N VAL A 194 -18.57 -19.18 -6.90
CA VAL A 194 -19.67 -20.15 -6.80
C VAL A 194 -21.02 -19.46 -7.00
N ARG A 195 -21.23 -18.29 -6.37
CA ARG A 195 -22.44 -17.48 -6.56
C ARG A 195 -22.61 -17.04 -8.01
N ALA A 196 -21.54 -16.60 -8.67
CA ALA A 196 -21.58 -16.18 -10.07
C ALA A 196 -21.96 -17.36 -11.00
N GLN A 197 -21.39 -18.54 -10.78
CA GLN A 197 -21.72 -19.75 -11.56
C GLN A 197 -23.18 -20.16 -11.37
N GLN A 198 -23.70 -20.12 -10.14
CA GLN A 198 -25.11 -20.43 -9.85
C GLN A 198 -26.10 -19.43 -10.47
N LEU A 199 -25.69 -18.18 -10.69
CA LEU A 199 -26.52 -17.17 -11.35
C LEU A 199 -26.53 -17.35 -12.87
N ASP A 200 -25.41 -17.77 -13.45
CA ASP A 200 -25.26 -18.05 -14.88
C ASP A 200 -26.06 -19.31 -15.29
N GLU A 201 -26.01 -20.37 -14.47
CA GLU A 201 -26.82 -21.59 -14.65
C GLU A 201 -28.34 -21.35 -14.52
N ARG A 202 -28.77 -20.23 -13.93
CA ARG A 202 -30.19 -19.87 -13.74
C ARG A 202 -30.75 -18.95 -14.83
N GLN A 203 -29.94 -18.46 -15.76
CA GLN A 203 -30.43 -17.71 -16.93
C GLN A 203 -30.61 -18.69 -18.10
N PRO A 204 -31.86 -19.06 -18.48
CA PRO A 204 -32.05 -19.91 -19.64
C PRO A 204 -31.59 -19.17 -20.89
N THR A 205 -30.81 -19.88 -21.71
CA THR A 205 -30.38 -19.44 -23.04
C THR A 205 -31.60 -19.10 -23.86
N ARG A 206 -31.68 -17.86 -24.37
CA ARG A 206 -32.80 -17.36 -25.16
C ARG A 206 -32.65 -17.73 -26.63
#